data_AF-A0A812IV81-F1
#
_entry.id   AF-A0A812IV81-F1
#
_cell.length_a   1.000
_cell.length_b   1.000
_cell.length_c   1.000
_cell.angle_alpha   90.00
_cell.angle_beta   90.00
_cell.angle_gamma   90.00
#
_symmetry.space_group_name_H-M   'P 1'
#
loop_
_entity.id
_entity.type
_entity.pdbx_description
1 polymer ?
#
loop_
_entity_poly.entity_id
_entity_poly.type
_entity_poly.pdbx_seq_one_letter_code
_entity_poly.pdbx_strand_id
1 'polypeptide(L)'
;MCFLDIVSINQVNPDLTEIGVYGIGGFLSVAKELRILWSVPYMSRLWCIFEIAAYRRANPRGRIVMAPIFVETVVFCMWACMMACAAWIWMSIGFFLREGGFFTILALTVVLMPVCLAIHLLRRTLNSKHALLEGLSSFDLQHAHCRLEHDRLFVHKAIHDWYGSADAFTEHVRGPLKEELLKSSSNFMVPIYYYPLLMMPFVGESLDEVLAFYMGGASWRNILAHLLAHTVGLCMWYIMALELCIFRSYRWAAPCKQVAWNIAQTVAIFLLPALVIGFGSIAARASLCRGFAQGVVFSLFAVSVSTFVVRRLRRQVQLCNCC
;
A
#
# COMPACT_ATOMS: atom_id res chain seq x y z
N MET A 1 19.78 -13.10 11.42
CA MET A 1 20.69 -12.02 10.99
C MET A 1 20.15 -11.44 9.69
N CYS A 2 20.19 -10.12 9.53
CA CYS A 2 19.80 -9.43 8.30
C CYS A 2 21.04 -8.70 7.77
N PHE A 3 21.35 -8.84 6.48
CA PHE A 3 22.37 -8.04 5.80
C PHE A 3 21.66 -6.91 5.08
N LEU A 4 22.15 -5.69 5.26
CA LEU A 4 21.60 -4.50 4.61
C LEU A 4 22.76 -3.74 3.97
N ASP A 5 22.80 -3.71 2.64
CA ASP A 5 23.97 -3.30 1.85
C ASP A 5 24.52 -1.95 2.30
N ILE A 6 23.65 -0.95 2.44
CA ILE A 6 24.05 0.43 2.80
C ILE A 6 24.66 0.54 4.20
N VAL A 7 24.30 -0.36 5.12
CA VAL A 7 24.80 -0.38 6.50
C VAL A 7 26.00 -1.31 6.65
N SER A 8 26.05 -2.37 5.84
CA SER A 8 27.03 -3.45 5.98
C SER A 8 28.28 -3.23 5.13
N ILE A 9 28.17 -2.43 4.07
CA ILE A 9 29.28 -2.06 3.21
C ILE A 9 29.76 -0.67 3.62
N ASN A 10 31.07 -0.49 3.76
CA ASN A 10 31.65 0.80 4.10
C ASN A 10 31.29 1.82 3.00
N GLN A 11 30.67 2.94 3.38
CA GLN A 11 30.23 3.98 2.42
C GLN A 11 31.27 5.10 2.24
N VAL A 12 32.38 5.07 3.00
CA VAL A 12 33.38 6.15 3.08
C VAL A 12 34.73 5.72 2.50
N ASN A 13 35.19 4.52 2.82
CA ASN A 13 36.47 3.98 2.35
C ASN A 13 36.26 3.11 1.10
N PRO A 14 36.74 3.54 -0.09
CA PRO A 14 36.49 2.86 -1.36
C PRO A 14 37.05 1.43 -1.42
N ASP A 15 38.20 1.16 -0.81
CA ASP A 15 38.81 -0.18 -0.82
C ASP A 15 37.95 -1.16 -0.01
N LEU A 16 37.42 -0.72 1.13
CA LEU A 16 36.51 -1.53 1.93
C LEU A 16 35.11 -1.63 1.29
N THR A 17 34.68 -0.61 0.54
CA THR A 17 33.46 -0.69 -0.29
C THR A 17 33.63 -1.79 -1.32
N GLU A 18 34.74 -1.81 -2.04
CA GLU A 18 35.05 -2.78 -3.09
C GLU A 18 35.09 -4.21 -2.53
N ILE A 19 35.82 -4.42 -1.42
CA ILE A 19 35.85 -5.72 -0.71
C ILE A 19 34.43 -6.14 -0.28
N GLY A 20 33.65 -5.20 0.24
CA GLY A 20 32.26 -5.45 0.66
C GLY A 20 31.36 -5.85 -0.51
N VAL A 21 31.44 -5.13 -1.62
CA VAL A 21 30.67 -5.39 -2.85
C VAL A 21 31.01 -6.76 -3.44
N TYR A 22 32.30 -7.10 -3.54
CA TYR A 22 32.71 -8.41 -4.03
C TYR A 22 32.38 -9.55 -3.05
N GLY A 23 32.24 -9.26 -1.76
CA GLY A 23 31.78 -10.20 -0.74
C GLY A 23 30.29 -10.53 -0.79
N ILE A 24 29.46 -9.72 -1.48
CA ILE A 24 27.99 -9.89 -1.52
C ILE A 24 27.60 -11.29 -2.00
N GLY A 25 28.27 -11.85 -2.99
CA GLY A 25 27.97 -13.20 -3.52
C GLY A 25 28.01 -14.29 -2.45
N GLY A 26 28.95 -14.18 -1.49
CA GLY A 26 29.04 -15.08 -0.35
C GLY A 26 27.79 -15.00 0.54
N PHE A 27 27.35 -13.78 0.87
CA PHE A 27 26.13 -13.55 1.65
C PHE A 27 24.88 -14.03 0.92
N LEU A 28 24.77 -13.73 -0.38
CA LEU A 28 23.65 -14.20 -1.18
C LEU A 28 23.55 -15.71 -1.11
N SER A 29 24.65 -16.46 -1.29
CA SER A 29 24.62 -17.94 -1.32
C SER A 29 24.15 -18.63 -0.03
N VAL A 30 24.20 -17.95 1.12
CA VAL A 30 23.71 -18.48 2.41
C VAL A 30 22.38 -17.87 2.84
N ALA A 31 21.90 -16.84 2.14
CA ALA A 31 20.66 -16.14 2.46
C ALA A 31 19.42 -16.97 2.09
N LYS A 32 18.46 -17.07 3.02
CA LYS A 32 17.17 -17.77 2.78
C LYS A 32 16.15 -16.92 2.02
N GLU A 33 16.25 -15.59 2.17
CA GLU A 33 15.35 -14.62 1.57
C GLU A 33 16.16 -13.39 1.12
N LEU A 34 15.97 -12.94 -0.12
CA LEU A 34 16.41 -11.65 -0.62
C LEU A 34 15.21 -10.70 -0.62
N ARG A 35 15.25 -9.66 0.21
CA ARG A 35 14.20 -8.65 0.30
C ARG A 35 14.66 -7.37 -0.37
N ILE A 36 13.96 -6.99 -1.42
CA ILE A 36 14.31 -5.85 -2.26
C ILE A 36 13.40 -4.69 -1.92
N LEU A 37 13.99 -3.66 -1.31
CA LEU A 37 13.36 -2.36 -1.12
C LEU A 37 13.51 -1.56 -2.41
N TRP A 38 12.47 -1.52 -3.24
CA TRP A 38 12.59 -0.98 -4.59
C TRP A 38 12.04 0.45 -4.71
N SER A 39 12.58 1.15 -5.71
CA SER A 39 12.15 2.46 -6.20
C SER A 39 12.13 2.44 -7.73
N VAL A 40 11.55 3.44 -8.39
CA VAL A 40 11.46 3.50 -9.87
C VAL A 40 12.81 3.25 -10.58
N PRO A 41 13.94 3.88 -10.21
CA PRO A 41 15.22 3.65 -10.87
C PRO A 41 15.88 2.32 -10.47
N TYR A 42 15.27 1.49 -9.62
CA TYR A 42 15.91 0.26 -9.17
C TYR A 42 16.19 -0.68 -10.34
N MET A 43 15.21 -0.91 -11.22
CA MET A 43 15.33 -1.86 -12.33
C MET A 43 16.14 -1.33 -13.53
N SER A 44 16.49 -0.04 -13.54
CA SER A 44 17.38 0.51 -14.56
C SER A 44 18.86 0.38 -14.21
N ARG A 45 19.19 0.01 -12.96
CA ARG A 45 20.58 -0.12 -12.49
C ARG A 45 21.11 -1.53 -12.74
N LEU A 46 22.24 -1.62 -13.42
CA LEU A 46 22.89 -2.88 -13.80
C LEU A 46 23.13 -3.79 -12.59
N TRP A 47 23.79 -3.25 -11.56
CA TRP A 47 24.11 -3.97 -10.33
C TRP A 47 22.87 -4.54 -9.63
N CYS A 48 21.79 -3.75 -9.55
CA CYS A 48 20.57 -4.16 -8.89
C CYS A 48 19.87 -5.35 -9.58
N ILE A 49 19.83 -5.37 -10.91
CA ILE A 49 19.27 -6.50 -11.67
C ILE A 49 20.19 -7.72 -11.57
N PHE A 50 21.50 -7.50 -11.71
CA PHE A 50 22.50 -8.54 -11.57
C PHE A 50 22.44 -9.23 -10.20
N GLU A 51 22.27 -8.47 -9.12
CA GLU A 51 22.16 -9.00 -7.76
C GLU A 51 20.97 -9.96 -7.59
N ILE A 52 19.81 -9.59 -8.13
CA ILE A 52 18.61 -10.45 -8.08
C ILE A 52 18.88 -11.77 -8.83
N ALA A 53 19.47 -11.67 -10.02
CA ALA A 53 19.81 -12.80 -10.86
C ALA A 53 20.88 -13.70 -10.19
N ALA A 54 21.91 -13.09 -9.60
CA ALA A 54 22.96 -13.73 -8.82
C ALA A 54 22.39 -14.51 -7.63
N TYR A 55 21.47 -13.89 -6.88
CA TYR A 55 20.79 -14.54 -5.77
C TYR A 55 19.99 -15.76 -6.23
N ARG A 56 19.23 -15.64 -7.34
CA ARG A 56 18.47 -16.77 -7.89
C ARG A 56 19.38 -17.90 -8.36
N ARG A 57 20.54 -17.57 -8.94
CA ARG A 57 21.55 -18.55 -9.36
C ARG A 57 22.17 -19.28 -8.17
N ALA A 58 22.53 -18.54 -7.12
CA ALA A 58 23.13 -19.10 -5.91
C ALA A 58 22.11 -19.85 -5.03
N ASN A 59 20.84 -19.43 -5.05
CA ASN A 59 19.74 -20.00 -4.26
C ASN A 59 18.53 -20.29 -5.15
N PRO A 60 18.51 -21.41 -5.90
CA PRO A 60 17.39 -21.76 -6.76
C PRO A 60 16.05 -21.86 -6.02
N ARG A 61 16.08 -22.23 -4.72
CA ARG A 61 14.91 -22.31 -3.84
C ARG A 61 14.74 -21.12 -2.90
N GLY A 62 15.66 -20.15 -2.94
CA GLY A 62 15.62 -18.96 -2.09
C GLY A 62 14.38 -18.12 -2.41
N ARG A 63 13.83 -17.42 -1.40
CA ARG A 63 12.69 -16.54 -1.60
C ARG A 63 13.15 -15.16 -2.04
N ILE A 64 12.53 -14.58 -3.06
CA ILE A 64 12.69 -13.15 -3.39
C ILE A 64 11.42 -12.43 -2.98
N VAL A 65 11.55 -11.34 -2.21
CA VAL A 65 10.43 -10.51 -1.76
C VAL A 65 10.63 -9.07 -2.23
N MET A 66 9.75 -8.61 -3.10
CA MET A 66 9.69 -7.21 -3.52
C MET A 66 8.83 -6.40 -2.53
N ALA A 67 9.44 -5.43 -1.86
CA ALA A 67 8.76 -4.52 -0.95
C ALA A 67 8.94 -3.06 -1.42
N PRO A 68 7.86 -2.33 -1.71
CA PRO A 68 7.97 -0.91 -2.04
C PRO A 68 8.31 -0.05 -0.83
N ILE A 69 9.18 0.93 -1.02
CA ILE A 69 9.56 1.89 0.04
C ILE A 69 8.43 2.90 0.36
N PHE A 70 7.45 3.01 -0.53
CA PHE A 70 6.41 4.04 -0.44
C PHE A 70 5.19 3.62 0.40
N VAL A 71 5.02 2.34 0.75
CA VAL A 71 3.78 1.87 1.39
C VAL A 71 3.63 2.52 2.75
N GLU A 72 4.71 2.59 3.52
CA GLU A 72 4.80 3.23 4.82
C GLU A 72 4.45 4.71 4.72
N THR A 73 5.01 5.42 3.74
CA THR A 73 4.70 6.84 3.49
C THR A 73 3.22 7.04 3.15
N VAL A 74 2.65 6.19 2.28
CA VAL A 74 1.23 6.28 1.91
C VAL A 74 0.33 5.97 3.11
N VAL A 75 0.65 4.94 3.90
CA VAL A 75 -0.08 4.59 5.12
C VAL A 75 -0.03 5.73 6.13
N PHE A 76 1.15 6.32 6.36
CA PHE A 76 1.31 7.46 7.26
C PHE A 76 0.51 8.67 6.78
N CYS A 77 0.59 9.03 5.50
CA CYS A 77 -0.20 10.12 4.92
C CYS A 77 -1.70 9.86 5.07
N MET A 78 -2.17 8.65 4.77
CA MET A 78 -3.59 8.29 4.95
C MET A 78 -4.03 8.39 6.40
N TRP A 79 -3.24 7.86 7.34
CA TRP A 79 -3.51 7.94 8.77
C TRP A 79 -3.60 9.39 9.25
N ALA A 80 -2.61 10.22 8.90
CA ALA A 80 -2.58 11.64 9.26
C ALA A 80 -3.78 12.39 8.66
N CYS A 81 -4.14 12.11 7.40
CA CYS A 81 -5.33 12.67 6.76
C CYS A 81 -6.60 12.25 7.50
N MET A 82 -6.75 10.98 7.87
CA MET A 82 -7.92 10.49 8.61
C MET A 82 -8.02 11.11 10.01
N MET A 83 -6.89 11.27 10.73
CA MET A 83 -6.86 11.97 12.01
C MET A 83 -7.28 13.44 11.87
N ALA A 84 -6.76 14.15 10.86
CA ALA A 84 -7.16 15.52 10.59
C ALA A 84 -8.66 15.60 10.24
N CYS A 85 -9.18 14.65 9.46
CA CYS A 85 -10.60 14.58 9.12
C CYS A 85 -11.48 14.38 10.37
N ALA A 86 -11.11 13.42 11.24
CA ALA A 86 -11.84 13.14 12.47
C ALA A 86 -11.85 14.38 13.40
N ALA A 87 -10.68 14.96 13.67
CA ALA A 87 -10.57 16.18 14.47
C ALA A 87 -11.41 17.33 13.89
N TRP A 88 -11.39 17.48 12.57
CA TRP A 88 -12.14 18.52 11.89
C TRP A 88 -13.66 18.32 11.95
N ILE A 89 -14.15 17.08 11.82
CA ILE A 89 -15.56 16.74 11.99
C ILE A 89 -16.04 17.15 13.39
N TRP A 90 -15.27 16.81 14.43
CA TRP A 90 -15.60 17.19 15.81
C TRP A 90 -15.66 18.70 16.03
N MET A 91 -14.64 19.43 15.55
CA MET A 91 -14.66 20.89 15.61
C MET A 91 -15.89 21.45 14.89
N SER A 92 -16.23 20.90 13.72
CA SER A 92 -17.35 21.35 12.90
C SER A 92 -18.70 21.11 13.57
N ILE A 93 -18.88 19.98 14.27
CA ILE A 93 -20.09 19.74 15.08
C ILE A 93 -20.21 20.80 16.18
N GLY A 94 -19.12 21.09 16.88
CA GLY A 94 -19.09 22.13 17.92
C GLY A 94 -19.44 23.52 17.37
N PHE A 95 -18.89 23.90 16.22
CA PHE A 95 -19.20 25.17 15.57
C PHE A 95 -20.61 25.21 14.98
N PHE A 96 -21.10 24.12 14.37
CA PHE A 96 -22.44 24.06 13.78
C PHE A 96 -23.52 24.30 14.83
N LEU A 97 -23.36 23.72 16.02
CA LEU A 97 -24.26 23.93 17.15
C LEU A 97 -24.31 25.39 17.62
N ARG A 98 -23.30 26.20 17.29
CA ARG A 98 -23.14 27.58 17.76
C ARG A 98 -23.44 28.64 16.69
N GLU A 99 -22.97 28.46 15.46
CA GLU A 99 -22.86 29.51 14.42
C GLU A 99 -23.62 29.15 13.11
N GLY A 100 -24.29 28.00 13.02
CA GLY A 100 -25.14 27.61 11.87
C GLY A 100 -24.46 26.85 10.72
N GLY A 101 -25.16 26.66 9.60
CA GLY A 101 -24.86 25.65 8.56
C GLY A 101 -23.75 25.95 7.54
N PHE A 102 -23.32 27.21 7.39
CA PHE A 102 -22.28 27.57 6.42
C PHE A 102 -20.93 26.90 6.74
N PHE A 103 -20.57 26.84 8.03
CA PHE A 103 -19.34 26.20 8.50
C PHE A 103 -19.30 24.70 8.17
N THR A 104 -20.44 24.03 8.11
CA THR A 104 -20.51 22.60 7.76
C THR A 104 -20.11 22.32 6.31
N ILE A 105 -20.49 23.18 5.36
CA ILE A 105 -20.13 23.00 3.94
C ILE A 105 -18.64 23.25 3.73
N LEU A 106 -18.11 24.33 4.33
CA LEU A 106 -16.68 24.62 4.31
C LEU A 106 -15.90 23.46 4.94
N ALA A 107 -16.42 22.91 6.04
CA ALA A 107 -15.81 21.80 6.73
C ALA A 107 -15.73 20.52 5.90
N LEU A 108 -16.82 20.14 5.23
CA LEU A 108 -16.84 18.98 4.34
C LEU A 108 -15.82 19.15 3.20
N THR A 109 -15.70 20.37 2.64
CA THR A 109 -14.74 20.65 1.56
C THR A 109 -13.29 20.46 2.02
N VAL A 110 -12.95 20.94 3.22
CA VAL A 110 -11.60 20.79 3.79
C VAL A 110 -11.28 19.33 4.09
N VAL A 111 -12.23 18.55 4.59
CA VAL A 111 -12.07 17.10 4.87
C VAL A 111 -11.80 16.28 3.61
N LEU A 112 -12.42 16.65 2.49
CA LEU A 112 -12.27 15.92 1.23
C LEU A 112 -10.88 16.08 0.59
N MET A 113 -10.21 17.22 0.81
CA MET A 113 -8.94 17.54 0.14
C MET A 113 -7.80 16.60 0.55
N PRO A 114 -7.50 16.34 1.84
CA PRO A 114 -6.44 15.42 2.25
C PRO A 114 -6.66 13.99 1.73
N VAL A 115 -7.92 13.52 1.75
CA VAL A 115 -8.24 12.18 1.24
C VAL A 115 -8.00 12.09 -0.27
N CYS A 116 -8.45 13.09 -1.04
CA CYS A 116 -8.17 13.14 -2.47
C CYS A 116 -6.67 13.20 -2.77
N LEU A 117 -5.89 13.96 -1.99
CA LEU A 117 -4.44 14.01 -2.10
C LEU A 117 -3.82 12.63 -1.82
N ALA A 118 -4.23 11.95 -0.76
CA ALA A 118 -3.72 10.61 -0.42
C ALA A 118 -4.01 9.59 -1.54
N ILE A 119 -5.21 9.64 -2.14
CA ILE A 119 -5.58 8.81 -3.29
C ILE A 119 -4.72 9.15 -4.51
N HIS A 120 -4.49 10.44 -4.78
CA HIS A 120 -3.64 10.87 -5.88
C HIS A 120 -2.20 10.34 -5.73
N LEU A 121 -1.62 10.46 -4.52
CA LEU A 121 -0.30 9.93 -4.20
C LEU A 121 -0.26 8.41 -4.35
N LEU A 122 -1.28 7.69 -3.85
CA LEU A 122 -1.40 6.25 -4.02
C LEU A 122 -1.40 5.86 -5.50
N ARG A 123 -2.16 6.55 -6.36
CA ARG A 123 -2.21 6.27 -7.80
C ARG A 123 -0.86 6.46 -8.46
N ARG A 124 -0.18 7.58 -8.19
CA ARG A 124 1.16 7.87 -8.73
C ARG A 124 2.14 6.76 -8.37
N THR A 125 2.09 6.33 -7.13
CA THR A 125 2.86 5.24 -6.57
C THR A 125 2.57 3.88 -7.24
N LEU A 126 1.29 3.55 -7.46
CA LEU A 126 0.90 2.34 -8.20
C LEU A 126 1.29 2.42 -9.68
N ASN A 127 1.29 3.61 -10.28
CA ASN A 127 1.80 3.81 -11.63
C ASN A 127 3.30 3.56 -11.71
N SER A 128 4.07 4.02 -10.71
CA SER A 128 5.48 3.68 -10.57
C SER A 128 5.73 2.17 -10.47
N LYS A 129 4.82 1.41 -9.84
CA LYS A 129 4.86 -0.07 -9.84
C LYS A 129 4.66 -0.63 -11.25
N HIS A 130 3.66 -0.15 -11.99
CA HIS A 130 3.44 -0.61 -13.36
C HIS A 130 4.66 -0.33 -14.24
N ALA A 131 5.22 0.88 -14.17
CA ALA A 131 6.42 1.25 -14.90
C ALA A 131 7.62 0.36 -14.54
N LEU A 132 7.78 -0.01 -13.27
CA LEU A 132 8.84 -0.92 -12.82
C LEU A 132 8.70 -2.31 -13.48
N LEU A 133 7.50 -2.86 -13.48
CA LEU A 133 7.21 -4.19 -14.04
C LEU A 133 7.28 -4.18 -15.57
N GLU A 134 6.86 -3.09 -16.20
CA GLU A 134 7.00 -2.86 -17.64
C GLU A 134 8.47 -2.77 -18.03
N GLY A 135 9.29 -2.06 -17.24
CA GLY A 135 10.73 -1.94 -17.46
C GLY A 135 11.48 -3.28 -17.44
N LEU A 136 11.00 -4.28 -16.71
CA LEU A 136 11.55 -5.64 -16.78
C LEU A 136 11.27 -6.32 -18.14
N SER A 137 10.17 -5.97 -18.80
CA SER A 137 9.78 -6.54 -20.10
C SER A 137 10.65 -5.99 -21.23
N SER A 138 11.04 -4.72 -21.13
CA SER A 138 11.90 -4.03 -22.08
C SER A 138 13.36 -3.96 -21.63
N PHE A 139 13.73 -4.62 -20.53
CA PHE A 139 15.08 -4.57 -19.95
C PHE A 139 16.12 -4.92 -21.00
N ASP A 140 17.18 -4.12 -21.11
CA ASP A 140 18.30 -4.38 -22.01
C ASP A 140 19.60 -4.15 -21.24
N LEU A 141 20.46 -5.17 -21.23
CA LEU A 141 21.73 -5.14 -20.53
C LEU A 141 22.63 -3.98 -21.00
N GLN A 142 22.63 -3.68 -22.30
CA GLN A 142 23.49 -2.62 -22.86
C GLN A 142 23.10 -1.24 -22.34
N HIS A 143 21.78 -1.01 -22.21
CA HIS A 143 21.19 0.25 -21.77
C HIS A 143 21.08 0.35 -20.24
N ALA A 144 21.43 -0.70 -19.50
CA ALA A 144 21.43 -0.65 -18.05
C ALA A 144 22.43 0.40 -17.54
N HIS A 145 21.96 1.23 -16.60
CA HIS A 145 22.76 2.28 -15.99
C HIS A 145 23.77 1.66 -15.01
N CYS A 146 25.05 1.95 -15.21
CA CYS A 146 26.11 1.58 -14.29
C CYS A 146 26.89 2.84 -13.92
N ARG A 147 27.14 3.06 -12.63
CA ARG A 147 27.81 4.28 -12.15
C ARG A 147 29.31 4.27 -12.48
N LEU A 148 29.93 3.09 -12.39
CA LEU A 148 31.37 2.90 -12.55
C LEU A 148 31.61 1.91 -13.68
N GLU A 149 32.51 2.25 -14.61
CA GLU A 149 32.75 1.42 -15.79
C GLU A 149 33.45 0.10 -15.43
N HIS A 150 34.29 0.10 -14.39
CA HIS A 150 34.90 -1.14 -13.88
C HIS A 150 33.82 -2.15 -13.41
N ASP A 151 32.75 -1.66 -12.78
CA ASP A 151 31.65 -2.52 -12.31
C ASP A 151 30.90 -3.10 -13.50
N ARG A 152 30.73 -2.31 -14.58
CA ARG A 152 30.15 -2.80 -15.82
C ARG A 152 30.98 -3.97 -16.36
N LEU A 153 32.30 -3.81 -16.50
CA LEU A 153 33.17 -4.89 -17.01
C LEU A 153 33.09 -6.14 -16.13
N PHE A 154 33.14 -5.97 -14.80
CA PHE A 154 33.02 -7.07 -13.86
C PHE A 154 31.68 -7.81 -13.97
N VAL A 155 30.57 -7.07 -13.94
CA VAL A 155 29.22 -7.63 -14.03
C VAL A 155 29.00 -8.31 -15.37
N HIS A 156 29.46 -7.71 -16.48
CA HIS A 156 29.36 -8.33 -17.81
C HIS A 156 30.15 -9.63 -17.91
N LYS A 157 31.36 -9.68 -17.32
CA LYS A 157 32.14 -10.92 -17.25
C LYS A 157 31.41 -11.99 -16.45
N ALA A 158 30.90 -11.66 -15.26
CA ALA A 158 30.14 -12.60 -14.45
C ALA A 158 28.85 -13.08 -15.14
N ILE A 159 28.17 -12.18 -15.86
CA ILE A 159 27.01 -12.52 -16.68
C ILE A 159 27.39 -13.55 -17.76
N HIS A 160 28.48 -13.30 -18.48
CA HIS A 160 28.96 -14.24 -19.49
C HIS A 160 29.32 -15.60 -18.88
N ASP A 161 30.00 -15.62 -17.73
CA ASP A 161 30.40 -16.84 -17.05
C ASP A 161 29.20 -17.65 -16.53
N TRP A 162 28.12 -17.00 -16.07
CA TRP A 162 26.97 -17.67 -15.46
C TRP A 162 25.83 -18.00 -16.41
N TYR A 163 25.60 -17.13 -17.41
CA TYR A 163 24.49 -17.21 -18.35
C TYR A 163 24.95 -17.52 -19.78
N GLY A 164 26.25 -17.55 -20.05
CA GLY A 164 26.83 -17.85 -21.36
C GLY A 164 26.89 -16.65 -22.30
N SER A 165 25.93 -15.73 -22.23
CA SER A 165 25.93 -14.50 -23.04
C SER A 165 25.10 -13.37 -22.42
N ALA A 166 25.32 -12.15 -22.91
CA ALA A 166 24.52 -10.97 -22.58
C ALA A 166 23.03 -11.15 -22.97
N ASP A 167 22.78 -11.80 -24.11
CA ASP A 167 21.43 -12.05 -24.63
C ASP A 167 20.68 -13.06 -23.76
N ALA A 168 21.35 -14.15 -23.37
CA ALA A 168 20.77 -15.17 -22.48
C ALA A 168 20.41 -14.58 -21.10
N PHE A 169 21.24 -13.67 -20.58
CA PHE A 169 20.91 -12.94 -19.36
C PHE A 169 19.70 -12.01 -19.56
N THR A 170 19.66 -11.26 -20.65
CA THR A 170 18.54 -10.37 -20.96
C THR A 170 17.23 -11.15 -21.11
N GLU A 171 17.26 -12.31 -21.77
CA GLU A 171 16.12 -13.22 -21.87
C GLU A 171 15.71 -13.78 -20.51
N HIS A 172 16.68 -14.15 -19.66
CA HIS A 172 16.42 -14.59 -18.29
C HIS A 172 15.70 -13.52 -17.46
N VAL A 173 16.16 -12.26 -17.56
CA VAL A 173 15.55 -11.12 -16.85
C VAL A 173 14.13 -10.86 -17.36
N ARG A 174 13.93 -10.84 -18.68
CA ARG A 174 12.63 -10.57 -19.32
C ARG A 174 11.60 -11.70 -19.11
N GLY A 175 12.05 -12.94 -18.98
CA GLY A 175 11.21 -14.13 -18.82
C GLY A 175 11.15 -14.62 -17.38
N PRO A 176 11.90 -15.69 -17.01
CA PRO A 176 11.77 -16.36 -15.71
C PRO A 176 11.86 -15.43 -14.49
N LEU A 177 12.80 -14.48 -14.49
CA LEU A 177 12.98 -13.58 -13.36
C LEU A 177 11.80 -12.61 -13.22
N LYS A 178 11.34 -12.01 -14.33
CA LYS A 178 10.16 -11.15 -14.34
C LYS A 178 8.92 -11.88 -13.81
N GLU A 179 8.66 -13.11 -14.26
CA GLU A 179 7.51 -13.90 -13.79
C GLU A 179 7.56 -14.15 -12.28
N GLU A 180 8.74 -14.44 -11.76
CA GLU A 180 8.93 -14.61 -10.33
C GLU A 180 8.69 -13.31 -9.55
N LEU A 181 9.25 -12.19 -10.01
CA LEU A 181 9.05 -10.89 -9.38
C LEU A 181 7.57 -10.48 -9.44
N LEU A 182 6.87 -10.79 -10.53
CA LEU A 182 5.42 -10.59 -10.66
C LEU A 182 4.65 -11.39 -9.61
N LYS A 183 4.97 -12.69 -9.43
CA LYS A 183 4.38 -13.54 -8.40
C LYS A 183 4.63 -12.97 -6.99
N SER A 184 5.84 -12.53 -6.69
CA SER A 184 6.14 -11.86 -5.41
C SER A 184 5.39 -10.54 -5.27
N SER A 185 5.17 -9.80 -6.36
CA SER A 185 4.51 -8.48 -6.37
C SER A 185 2.99 -8.52 -6.29
N SER A 186 2.41 -9.72 -6.26
CA SER A 186 0.98 -9.91 -6.03
C SER A 186 0.55 -9.51 -4.60
N ASN A 187 1.51 -9.38 -3.68
CA ASN A 187 1.30 -9.03 -2.27
C ASN A 187 1.37 -7.52 -1.96
N PHE A 188 1.29 -6.64 -2.97
CA PHE A 188 1.38 -5.18 -2.79
C PHE A 188 0.18 -4.51 -2.13
N MET A 189 -0.81 -5.31 -1.71
CA MET A 189 -1.90 -4.84 -0.87
C MET A 189 -1.30 -4.28 0.43
N VAL A 190 -1.95 -3.28 1.03
CA VAL A 190 -1.58 -2.79 2.37
C VAL A 190 -1.51 -4.01 3.30
N PRO A 191 -0.35 -4.28 3.92
CA PRO A 191 -0.22 -5.43 4.81
C PRO A 191 -1.25 -5.38 5.94
N ILE A 192 -1.78 -6.55 6.33
CA ILE A 192 -2.92 -6.62 7.27
C ILE A 192 -2.62 -5.95 8.63
N TYR A 193 -1.35 -5.90 9.03
CA TYR A 193 -0.92 -5.27 10.27
C TYR A 193 -0.98 -3.73 10.26
N TYR A 194 -1.14 -3.08 9.11
CA TYR A 194 -1.37 -1.63 9.05
C TYR A 194 -2.84 -1.24 9.24
N TYR A 195 -3.80 -2.17 9.12
CA TYR A 195 -5.21 -1.83 9.27
C TYR A 195 -5.55 -1.31 10.67
N PRO A 196 -5.07 -1.91 11.78
CA PRO A 196 -5.29 -1.34 13.10
C PRO A 196 -4.83 0.12 13.22
N LEU A 197 -3.67 0.45 12.63
CA LEU A 197 -3.15 1.82 12.59
C LEU A 197 -4.08 2.74 11.80
N LEU A 198 -4.48 2.34 10.58
CA LEU A 198 -5.39 3.12 9.74
C LEU A 198 -6.79 3.27 10.34
N MET A 199 -7.24 2.32 11.17
CA MET A 199 -8.54 2.36 11.84
C MET A 199 -8.51 3.13 13.17
N MET A 200 -7.33 3.45 13.70
CA MET A 200 -7.16 4.14 14.98
C MET A 200 -8.00 5.43 15.11
N PRO A 201 -8.10 6.34 14.10
CA PRO A 201 -8.92 7.54 14.22
C PRO A 201 -10.39 7.22 14.55
N PHE A 202 -10.95 6.23 13.86
CA PHE A 202 -12.35 5.83 14.01
C PHE A 202 -12.61 5.06 15.29
N VAL A 203 -11.66 4.21 15.71
CA VAL A 203 -11.75 3.52 16.99
C VAL A 203 -11.67 4.53 18.14
N GLY A 204 -10.77 5.52 18.05
CA GLY A 204 -10.69 6.60 19.03
C GLY A 204 -12.00 7.37 19.14
N GLU A 205 -12.53 7.85 18.01
CA GLU A 205 -13.83 8.53 17.95
C GLU A 205 -14.94 7.70 18.60
N SER A 206 -15.04 6.41 18.27
CA SER A 206 -16.09 5.56 18.81
C SER A 206 -15.91 5.27 20.31
N LEU A 207 -14.68 5.20 20.81
CA LEU A 207 -14.42 5.04 22.24
C LEU A 207 -14.79 6.30 23.03
N ASP A 208 -14.57 7.48 22.46
CA ASP A 208 -15.01 8.75 23.05
C ASP A 208 -16.54 8.82 23.14
N GLU A 209 -17.27 8.38 22.10
CA GLU A 209 -18.74 8.28 22.14
C GLU A 209 -19.23 7.27 23.19
N VAL A 210 -18.57 6.10 23.30
CA VAL A 210 -18.86 5.09 24.33
C VAL A 210 -18.66 5.68 25.74
N LEU A 211 -17.57 6.42 25.95
CA LEU A 211 -17.30 7.08 27.21
C LEU A 211 -18.37 8.13 27.52
N ALA A 212 -18.79 8.92 26.52
CA ALA A 212 -19.86 9.89 26.68
C ALA A 212 -21.19 9.23 27.07
N PHE A 213 -21.56 8.10 26.46
CA PHE A 213 -22.76 7.34 26.86
C PHE A 213 -22.66 6.80 28.28
N TYR A 214 -21.49 6.27 28.65
CA TYR A 214 -21.25 5.79 30.01
C TYR A 214 -21.42 6.91 31.05
N MET A 215 -20.78 8.06 30.81
CA MET A 215 -20.89 9.24 31.68
C MET A 215 -22.31 9.82 31.72
N GLY A 216 -23.07 9.70 30.63
CA GLY A 216 -24.47 10.09 30.54
C GLY A 216 -25.46 9.11 31.20
N GLY A 217 -24.99 8.03 31.84
CA GLY A 217 -25.84 7.04 32.49
C GLY A 217 -26.64 6.16 31.52
N ALA A 218 -26.17 6.01 30.27
CA ALA A 218 -26.81 5.13 29.31
C ALA A 218 -26.76 3.67 29.81
N SER A 219 -27.80 2.90 29.51
CA SER A 219 -27.81 1.47 29.83
C SER A 219 -26.65 0.72 29.15
N TRP A 220 -26.10 -0.30 29.80
CA TRP A 220 -25.01 -1.11 29.25
C TRP A 220 -25.37 -1.73 27.89
N ARG A 221 -26.67 -2.01 27.65
CA ARG A 221 -27.17 -2.53 26.37
C ARG A 221 -26.96 -1.52 25.23
N ASN A 222 -27.20 -0.24 25.49
CA ASN A 222 -26.99 0.83 24.50
C ASN A 222 -25.50 1.04 24.23
N ILE A 223 -24.68 1.01 25.27
CA ILE A 223 -23.22 1.11 25.15
C ILE A 223 -22.68 -0.05 24.30
N LEU A 224 -23.09 -1.28 24.59
CA LEU A 224 -22.65 -2.45 23.83
C LEU A 224 -23.20 -2.46 22.40
N ALA A 225 -24.45 -2.03 22.19
CA ALA A 225 -25.02 -1.85 20.86
C ALA A 225 -24.19 -0.86 20.03
N HIS A 226 -23.80 0.26 20.65
CA HIS A 226 -22.93 1.26 20.03
C HIS A 226 -21.55 0.70 19.69
N LEU A 227 -20.88 0.03 20.63
CA LEU A 227 -19.58 -0.59 20.39
C LEU A 227 -19.62 -1.61 19.23
N LEU A 228 -20.67 -2.43 19.16
CA LEU A 228 -20.81 -3.40 18.08
C LEU A 228 -21.15 -2.73 16.75
N ALA A 229 -22.23 -1.95 16.69
CA ALA A 229 -22.73 -1.43 15.42
C ALA A 229 -21.82 -0.32 14.88
N HIS A 230 -21.40 0.61 15.74
CA HIS A 230 -20.57 1.74 15.36
C HIS A 230 -19.10 1.32 15.27
N THR A 231 -18.48 0.81 16.33
CA THR A 231 -17.04 0.48 16.29
C THR A 231 -16.76 -0.68 15.33
N VAL A 232 -17.32 -1.87 15.60
CA VAL A 232 -17.00 -3.06 14.80
C VAL A 232 -17.61 -2.95 13.39
N GLY A 233 -18.90 -2.63 13.32
CA GLY A 233 -19.63 -2.54 12.06
C GLY A 233 -19.01 -1.51 11.13
N LEU A 234 -18.88 -0.25 11.56
CA LEU A 234 -18.38 0.83 10.71
C LEU A 234 -16.89 0.64 10.35
N CYS A 235 -16.04 0.13 11.24
CA CYS A 235 -14.66 -0.21 10.89
C CYS A 235 -14.60 -1.19 9.72
N MET A 236 -15.49 -2.19 9.66
CA MET A 236 -15.52 -3.13 8.54
C MET A 236 -15.92 -2.47 7.21
N TRP A 237 -16.82 -1.48 7.25
CA TRP A 237 -17.17 -0.66 6.09
C TRP A 237 -16.00 0.23 5.65
N TYR A 238 -15.24 0.82 6.58
CA TYR A 238 -14.03 1.58 6.27
C TYR A 238 -12.94 0.71 5.65
N ILE A 239 -12.69 -0.49 6.18
CA ILE A 239 -11.75 -1.46 5.60
C ILE A 239 -12.15 -1.79 4.16
N MET A 240 -13.43 -2.05 3.92
CA MET A 240 -13.95 -2.34 2.58
C MET A 240 -13.79 -1.14 1.63
N ALA A 241 -14.10 0.07 2.10
CA ALA A 241 -13.96 1.30 1.33
C ALA A 241 -12.50 1.60 0.97
N LEU A 242 -11.57 1.40 1.92
CA LEU A 242 -10.13 1.52 1.70
C LEU A 242 -9.65 0.52 0.63
N GLU A 243 -10.09 -0.73 0.72
CA GLU A 243 -9.70 -1.77 -0.24
C GLU A 243 -10.26 -1.50 -1.64
N LEU A 244 -11.48 -0.99 -1.73
CA LEU A 244 -12.08 -0.54 -2.98
C LEU A 244 -11.33 0.66 -3.56
N CYS A 245 -10.89 1.58 -2.71
CA CYS A 245 -10.08 2.71 -3.09
C CYS A 245 -8.72 2.27 -3.65
N ILE A 246 -8.04 1.33 -2.99
CA ILE A 246 -6.77 0.76 -3.46
C ILE A 246 -6.96 0.03 -4.80
N PHE A 247 -7.99 -0.82 -4.90
CA PHE A 247 -8.32 -1.54 -6.13
C PHE A 247 -8.55 -0.61 -7.32
N ARG A 248 -9.37 0.43 -7.15
CA ARG A 248 -9.64 1.40 -8.23
C ARG A 248 -8.42 2.25 -8.54
N SER A 249 -7.66 2.65 -7.53
CA SER A 249 -6.39 3.37 -7.72
C SER A 249 -5.38 2.54 -8.50
N TYR A 250 -5.36 1.22 -8.29
CA TYR A 250 -4.55 0.28 -9.06
C TYR A 250 -5.05 0.19 -10.50
N ARG A 251 -6.33 -0.09 -10.71
CA ARG A 251 -6.92 -0.25 -12.06
C ARG A 251 -6.78 1.00 -12.93
N TRP A 252 -6.74 2.17 -12.31
CA TRP A 252 -6.68 3.49 -12.92
C TRP A 252 -5.44 4.27 -12.46
N ALA A 253 -4.33 3.56 -12.25
CA ALA A 253 -3.07 4.16 -11.85
C ALA A 253 -2.50 5.08 -12.95
N ALA A 254 -2.67 4.69 -14.22
CA ALA A 254 -2.17 5.47 -15.36
C ALA A 254 -2.77 6.90 -15.35
N PRO A 255 -1.92 7.94 -15.39
CA PRO A 255 -2.39 9.31 -15.41
C PRO A 255 -3.00 9.66 -16.77
N CYS A 256 -4.08 10.43 -16.77
CA CYS A 256 -4.54 11.10 -17.98
C CYS A 256 -3.54 12.18 -18.41
N LYS A 257 -3.39 12.40 -19.74
CA LYS A 257 -2.46 13.40 -20.30
C LYS A 257 -2.71 14.83 -19.80
N GLN A 258 -3.95 15.17 -19.48
CA GLN A 258 -4.32 16.50 -18.97
C GLN A 258 -4.55 16.45 -17.46
N VAL A 259 -4.05 17.48 -16.75
CA VAL A 259 -4.13 17.60 -15.29
C VAL A 259 -5.57 17.55 -14.78
N ALA A 260 -6.50 18.25 -15.43
CA ALA A 260 -7.91 18.29 -15.03
C ALA A 260 -8.56 16.89 -15.05
N TRP A 261 -8.30 16.08 -16.07
CA TRP A 261 -8.79 14.70 -16.15
C TRP A 261 -8.17 13.80 -15.09
N ASN A 262 -6.90 14.02 -14.75
CA ASN A 262 -6.25 13.25 -13.69
C ASN A 262 -6.83 13.57 -12.30
N ILE A 263 -7.20 14.83 -12.05
CA ILE A 263 -7.94 15.24 -10.83
C ILE A 263 -9.34 14.62 -10.84
N ALA A 264 -10.09 14.75 -11.93
CA ALA A 264 -11.44 14.18 -12.06
C ALA A 264 -11.45 12.65 -11.85
N GLN A 265 -10.45 11.95 -12.37
CA GLN A 265 -10.25 10.52 -12.16
C GLN A 265 -10.01 10.18 -10.67
N THR A 266 -9.23 10.99 -9.97
CA THR A 266 -8.99 10.84 -8.52
C THR A 266 -10.28 11.04 -7.72
N VAL A 267 -11.07 12.08 -8.06
CA VAL A 267 -12.38 12.32 -7.44
C VAL A 267 -13.33 11.15 -7.71
N ALA A 268 -13.40 10.67 -8.95
CA ALA A 268 -14.25 9.53 -9.32
C ALA A 268 -13.88 8.24 -8.57
N ILE A 269 -12.59 8.03 -8.29
CA ILE A 269 -12.11 6.93 -7.44
C ILE A 269 -12.63 7.07 -6.02
N PHE A 270 -12.57 8.27 -5.46
CA PHE A 270 -13.01 8.58 -4.09
C PHE A 270 -14.52 8.44 -3.87
N LEU A 271 -15.35 8.83 -4.85
CA LEU A 271 -16.81 8.87 -4.69
C LEU A 271 -17.42 7.52 -4.27
N LEU A 272 -16.93 6.40 -4.81
CA LEU A 272 -17.50 5.08 -4.50
C LEU A 272 -17.20 4.62 -3.06
N PRO A 273 -15.94 4.62 -2.57
CA PRO A 273 -15.61 4.46 -1.15
C PRO A 273 -16.43 5.36 -0.23
N ALA A 274 -16.62 6.63 -0.60
CA ALA A 274 -17.43 7.57 0.18
C ALA A 274 -18.90 7.14 0.29
N LEU A 275 -19.50 6.69 -0.82
CA LEU A 275 -20.86 6.13 -0.82
C LEU A 275 -20.97 4.87 0.04
N VAL A 276 -19.97 3.99 -0.02
CA VAL A 276 -19.91 2.76 0.79
C VAL A 276 -19.86 3.10 2.28
N ILE A 277 -19.02 4.06 2.68
CA ILE A 277 -18.95 4.54 4.07
C ILE A 277 -20.29 5.18 4.47
N GLY A 278 -20.84 6.07 3.64
CA GLY A 278 -22.12 6.73 3.91
C GLY A 278 -23.27 5.74 4.13
N PHE A 279 -23.36 4.70 3.31
CA PHE A 279 -24.32 3.62 3.49
C PHE A 279 -24.09 2.87 4.81
N GLY A 280 -22.84 2.50 5.11
CA GLY A 280 -22.46 1.86 6.37
C GLY A 280 -22.87 2.69 7.59
N SER A 281 -22.63 4.01 7.57
CA SER A 281 -23.01 4.94 8.64
C SER A 281 -24.53 5.04 8.82
N ILE A 282 -25.29 5.15 7.73
CA ILE A 282 -26.77 5.19 7.79
C ILE A 282 -27.31 3.87 8.36
N ALA A 283 -26.80 2.73 7.90
CA ALA A 283 -27.21 1.41 8.37
C ALA A 283 -26.85 1.18 9.85
N ALA A 284 -25.66 1.61 10.28
CA ALA A 284 -25.24 1.55 11.68
C ALA A 284 -26.19 2.36 12.57
N ARG A 285 -26.51 3.60 12.19
CA ARG A 285 -27.46 4.46 12.92
C ARG A 285 -28.86 3.85 12.99
N ALA A 286 -29.38 3.36 11.86
CA ALA A 286 -30.69 2.72 11.81
C ALA A 286 -30.75 1.47 12.69
N SER A 287 -29.65 0.72 12.76
CA SER A 287 -29.50 -0.45 13.64
C SER A 287 -29.52 -0.06 15.12
N LEU A 288 -28.78 0.99 15.49
CA LEU A 288 -28.75 1.50 16.87
C LEU A 288 -30.13 1.93 17.38
N CYS A 289 -30.92 2.60 16.53
CA CYS A 289 -32.28 3.02 16.89
C CYS A 289 -33.24 1.85 17.14
N ARG A 290 -32.91 0.62 16.68
CA ARG A 290 -33.73 -0.59 16.86
C ARG A 290 -33.25 -1.49 18.00
N GLY A 291 -32.19 -1.10 18.70
CA GLY A 291 -31.70 -1.77 19.90
C GLY A 291 -30.60 -2.81 19.65
N PHE A 292 -30.16 -3.44 20.75
CA PHE A 292 -28.95 -4.26 20.82
C PHE A 292 -28.88 -5.41 19.79
N ALA A 293 -29.96 -6.19 19.64
CA ALA A 293 -29.97 -7.33 18.74
C ALA A 293 -29.71 -6.94 17.28
N GLN A 294 -30.26 -5.80 16.83
CA GLN A 294 -30.00 -5.29 15.48
C GLN A 294 -28.55 -4.82 15.33
N GLY A 295 -27.96 -4.26 16.40
CA GLY A 295 -26.55 -3.92 16.44
C GLY A 295 -25.66 -5.12 16.14
N VAL A 296 -25.88 -6.24 16.84
CA VAL A 296 -25.17 -7.52 16.62
C VAL A 296 -25.34 -8.01 15.18
N VAL A 297 -26.58 -8.05 14.67
CA VAL A 297 -26.87 -8.51 13.30
C VAL A 297 -26.14 -7.66 12.27
N PHE A 298 -26.15 -6.32 12.42
CA PHE A 298 -25.45 -5.41 11.53
C PHE A 298 -23.93 -5.65 11.54
N SER A 299 -23.32 -5.83 12.71
CA SER A 299 -21.87 -6.09 12.80
C SER A 299 -21.48 -7.40 12.14
N LEU A 300 -22.23 -8.47 12.37
CA LEU A 300 -21.98 -9.78 11.74
C LEU A 300 -22.12 -9.70 10.22
N PHE A 301 -23.14 -8.96 9.74
CA PHE A 301 -23.31 -8.69 8.33
C PHE A 301 -22.13 -7.90 7.74
N ALA A 302 -21.72 -6.82 8.41
CA ALA A 302 -20.60 -5.97 7.97
C ALA A 302 -19.28 -6.76 7.89
N VAL A 303 -18.96 -7.58 8.90
CA VAL A 303 -17.77 -8.46 8.89
C VAL A 303 -17.83 -9.45 7.73
N SER A 304 -18.98 -10.08 7.50
CA SER A 304 -19.15 -11.09 6.45
C SER A 304 -18.99 -10.49 5.05
N VAL A 305 -19.69 -9.37 4.78
CA VAL A 305 -19.64 -8.66 3.50
C VAL A 305 -18.25 -8.10 3.25
N SER A 306 -17.66 -7.41 4.23
CA SER A 306 -16.31 -6.84 4.11
C SER A 306 -15.29 -7.94 3.81
N THR A 307 -15.31 -9.05 4.56
CA THR A 307 -14.40 -10.18 4.34
C THR A 307 -14.56 -10.76 2.93
N PHE A 308 -15.79 -10.94 2.45
CA PHE A 308 -16.06 -11.44 1.10
C PHE A 308 -15.55 -10.50 0.02
N VAL A 309 -15.91 -9.21 0.09
CA VAL A 309 -15.53 -8.18 -0.88
C VAL A 309 -14.01 -8.01 -0.90
N VAL A 310 -13.36 -7.88 0.25
CA VAL A 310 -11.90 -7.72 0.35
C VAL A 310 -11.18 -8.92 -0.26
N ARG A 311 -11.60 -10.15 0.04
CA ARG A 311 -11.02 -11.35 -0.58
C ARG A 311 -11.20 -11.35 -2.11
N ARG A 312 -12.36 -10.92 -2.60
CA ARG A 312 -12.64 -10.84 -4.04
C ARG A 312 -11.77 -9.79 -4.72
N LEU A 313 -11.67 -8.59 -4.16
CA LEU A 313 -10.84 -7.50 -4.68
C LEU A 313 -9.36 -7.91 -4.74
N ARG A 314 -8.84 -8.51 -3.66
CA ARG A 314 -7.47 -9.03 -3.61
C ARG A 314 -7.20 -10.05 -4.72
N ARG A 315 -8.10 -11.01 -4.92
CA ARG A 315 -7.97 -12.00 -6.02
C ARG A 315 -7.97 -11.33 -7.39
N GLN A 316 -8.79 -10.30 -7.60
CA GLN A 316 -8.82 -9.57 -8.88
C GLN A 316 -7.51 -8.81 -9.13
N VAL A 317 -6.93 -8.15 -8.12
CA VAL A 317 -5.61 -7.52 -8.24
C VAL A 317 -4.55 -8.55 -8.61
N GLN A 318 -4.57 -9.73 -7.97
CA GLN A 318 -3.63 -10.80 -8.27
C GLN A 318 -3.74 -11.26 -9.74
N LEU A 319 -4.96 -11.48 -10.24
CA LEU A 319 -5.18 -11.85 -11.65
C LEU A 319 -4.71 -10.77 -12.63
N CYS A 320 -4.94 -9.49 -12.33
CA CYS A 320 -4.46 -8.39 -13.17
C CYS A 320 -2.93 -8.25 -13.24
N ASN A 321 -2.16 -8.84 -12.31
CA ASN A 321 -0.69 -8.86 -12.43
C ASN A 321 -0.20 -10.00 -13.35
N CYS A 322 -1.06 -10.94 -13.73
CA CYS A 322 -0.72 -12.07 -14.59
C CYS A 322 -0.97 -11.82 -16.08
N CYS A 323 -1.69 -10.74 -16.43
CA CYS A 323 -1.96 -10.30 -17.80
C CYS A 323 -0.99 -9.19 -18.19
#